data_AF-A0A1I7TAG8-F1
#
_entry.id   AF-A0A1I7TAG8-F1
#
_cell.length_a   1.000
_cell.length_b   1.000
_cell.length_c   1.000
_cell.angle_alpha   90.00
_cell.angle_beta   90.00
_cell.angle_gamma   90.00
#
_symmetry.space_group_name_H-M   'P 1'
#
loop_
_entity.id
_entity.type
_entity.pdbx_description
1 polymer ?
#
loop_
_entity_poly.entity_id
_entity_poly.type
_entity_poly.pdbx_seq_one_letter_code
_entity_poly.pdbx_strand_id
1 'polypeptide(L)'
;MSDLKPLSYLSAKFVVPYLDFNIRFSLLRRCRAFSAMEKNTTISIKRLEMNPHEIIINGVYYTLGVIQIYNNDETPKCIREMNREGGLPYDVDQYGLRNDLITENTHYEDVFLAASRNQNHINTLEERRDEIKYRCPLPRRRLEMAALDDQIDDLRSKIRPVELERKNMRPPYTHYLQLIISSERGKSYEWVVYNQHDASLRKAMEYLFEKMIGRRKLYIRELIPVFNVRQVFDYVRPVLQGSLTVLEIDRMVATDVIVETARELVIKGLAVGIVLPGFTNQRIHFREQYNENYSFLVDYCKRREVGLGKHYSIEMKTKRSAIEAFEEYFDILEYFIGAIPETRGTPFPLCVTLPKRNELEINVYLEKAKDPRNKSIYIFHAKISPQGYCDEISDKDRAIEIKQNAYRVKDADIRPSRSDLIIERESNFNKIMFCCLTIITIFIIGGVCYWLL
;
A
#
# COMPACT_ATOMS: atom_id res chain seq x y z
N MET A 1 -29.36 37.82 -6.56
CA MET A 1 -28.21 37.07 -6.01
C MET A 1 -28.19 37.35 -4.52
N SER A 2 -28.43 36.35 -3.68
CA SER A 2 -28.45 36.54 -2.23
C SER A 2 -27.04 36.91 -1.75
N ASP A 3 -26.92 38.05 -1.07
CA ASP A 3 -25.71 38.49 -0.38
C ASP A 3 -25.30 37.46 0.68
N LEU A 4 -24.45 36.51 0.28
CA LEU A 4 -23.82 35.57 1.22
C LEU A 4 -22.81 36.36 2.05
N LYS A 5 -23.26 36.82 3.22
CA LYS A 5 -22.41 37.51 4.20
C LYS A 5 -21.27 36.58 4.61
N PRO A 6 -20.00 36.98 4.50
CA PRO A 6 -18.87 36.13 4.86
C PRO A 6 -18.94 35.76 6.34
N LEU A 7 -18.49 34.56 6.65
CA LEU A 7 -18.47 34.04 8.01
C LEU A 7 -17.65 34.97 8.93
N SER A 8 -18.18 35.32 10.11
CA SER A 8 -17.46 36.13 11.08
C SER A 8 -16.20 35.40 11.58
N TYR A 9 -15.17 36.13 12.01
CA TYR A 9 -13.95 35.55 12.59
C TYR A 9 -14.24 34.58 13.75
N LEU A 10 -15.17 34.96 14.64
CA LEU A 10 -15.55 34.13 15.78
C LEU A 10 -16.21 32.82 15.33
N SER A 11 -17.13 32.89 14.38
CA SER A 11 -17.78 31.70 13.82
C SER A 11 -16.77 30.81 13.06
N ALA A 12 -15.84 31.41 12.31
CA ALA A 12 -14.79 30.69 11.60
C ALA A 12 -13.89 29.89 12.54
N LYS A 13 -13.56 30.42 13.73
CA LYS A 13 -12.74 29.74 14.73
C LYS A 13 -13.34 28.39 15.18
N PHE A 14 -14.66 28.26 15.17
CA PHE A 14 -15.34 27.01 15.51
C PHE A 14 -15.56 26.10 14.31
N VAL A 15 -15.67 26.64 13.09
CA VAL A 15 -15.92 25.83 11.89
C VAL A 15 -14.63 25.23 11.33
N VAL A 16 -13.54 26.00 11.28
CA VAL A 16 -12.26 25.61 10.65
C VAL A 16 -11.69 24.28 11.18
N PRO A 17 -11.70 23.98 12.49
CA PRO A 17 -11.20 22.69 12.99
C PRO A 17 -11.92 21.47 12.43
N TYR A 18 -13.19 21.60 12.02
CA TYR A 18 -14.02 20.51 11.51
C TYR A 18 -14.07 20.44 9.97
N LEU A 19 -13.46 21.40 9.27
CA LEU A 19 -13.33 21.33 7.81
C LEU A 19 -12.35 20.22 7.42
N ASP A 20 -12.67 19.52 6.33
CA ASP A 20 -11.75 18.55 5.72
C ASP A 20 -10.40 19.20 5.38
N PHE A 21 -9.32 18.45 5.57
CA PHE A 21 -7.96 18.93 5.35
C PHE A 21 -7.78 19.54 3.95
N ASN A 22 -8.28 18.88 2.90
CA ASN A 22 -8.07 19.34 1.53
C ASN A 22 -8.79 20.66 1.24
N ILE A 23 -9.95 20.87 1.88
CA ILE A 23 -10.67 22.15 1.82
C ILE A 23 -9.82 23.25 2.47
N ARG A 24 -9.30 22.99 3.68
CA ARG A 24 -8.45 23.94 4.41
C ARG A 24 -7.19 24.28 3.62
N PHE A 25 -6.51 23.26 3.08
CA PHE A 25 -5.30 23.45 2.27
C PHE A 25 -5.59 24.28 1.00
N SER A 26 -6.71 24.01 0.31
CA SER A 26 -7.14 24.82 -0.83
C SER A 26 -7.40 26.28 -0.46
N LEU A 27 -8.06 26.52 0.69
CA LEU A 27 -8.32 27.87 1.21
C LEU A 27 -7.03 28.61 1.57
N LEU A 28 -6.05 27.95 2.20
CA LEU A 28 -4.73 28.56 2.49
C LEU A 28 -4.03 29.07 1.23
N ARG A 29 -4.12 28.29 0.14
CA ARG A 29 -3.47 28.64 -1.13
C ARG A 29 -4.14 29.84 -1.80
N ARG A 30 -5.46 29.99 -1.63
CA ARG A 30 -6.27 31.03 -2.32
C ARG A 30 -6.48 32.28 -1.47
N CYS A 31 -6.46 32.17 -0.14
CA CYS A 31 -6.83 33.25 0.77
C CYS A 31 -5.81 33.41 1.91
N ARG A 32 -4.97 34.45 1.82
CA ARG A 32 -3.98 34.76 2.86
C ARG A 32 -4.61 35.08 4.23
N ALA A 33 -5.80 35.70 4.25
CA ALA A 33 -6.50 36.02 5.49
C ALA A 33 -6.91 34.76 6.29
N PHE A 34 -7.08 33.62 5.64
CA PHE A 34 -7.38 32.35 6.30
C PHE A 34 -6.20 31.81 7.12
N SER A 35 -4.97 32.13 6.70
CA SER A 35 -3.74 31.64 7.33
C SER A 35 -3.63 32.02 8.81
N ALA A 36 -4.08 33.23 9.18
CA ALA A 36 -4.04 33.70 10.56
C ALA A 36 -4.94 32.88 11.50
N MET A 37 -6.10 32.43 11.01
CA MET A 37 -7.05 31.61 11.78
C MET A 37 -6.55 30.17 11.90
N GLU A 38 -5.93 29.64 10.85
CA GLU A 38 -5.54 28.25 10.81
C GLU A 38 -4.22 27.94 11.56
N LYS A 39 -3.34 28.93 11.71
CA LYS A 39 -1.96 28.78 12.22
C LYS A 39 -1.82 27.93 13.50
N ASN A 40 -2.80 27.99 14.40
CA ASN A 40 -2.77 27.30 15.70
C ASN A 40 -3.80 26.17 15.81
N THR A 41 -4.49 25.83 14.73
CA THR A 41 -5.49 24.76 14.75
C THR A 41 -4.84 23.42 14.44
N THR A 42 -5.10 22.42 15.28
CA THR A 42 -4.73 21.03 15.00
C THR A 42 -5.38 20.59 13.70
N ILE A 43 -4.63 19.83 12.91
CA ILE A 43 -5.09 19.23 11.67
C ILE A 43 -5.57 17.81 11.99
N SER A 44 -6.74 17.43 11.48
CA SER A 44 -7.24 16.06 11.56
C SER A 44 -7.28 15.45 10.16
N ILE A 45 -6.55 14.35 9.97
CA ILE A 45 -6.55 13.56 8.74
C ILE A 45 -7.15 12.18 9.06
N LYS A 46 -8.14 11.77 8.26
CA LYS A 46 -8.76 10.45 8.41
C LYS A 46 -7.84 9.37 7.88
N ARG A 47 -7.27 9.59 6.69
CA ARG A 47 -6.40 8.63 6.01
C ARG A 47 -5.25 9.36 5.34
N LEU A 48 -4.03 9.03 5.73
CA LEU A 48 -2.79 9.52 5.13
C LEU A 48 -2.03 8.32 4.55
N GLU A 49 -1.87 8.29 3.23
CA GLU A 49 -0.99 7.36 2.56
C GLU A 49 0.19 8.13 1.98
N MET A 50 1.40 7.61 2.13
CA MET A 50 2.61 8.31 1.67
C MET A 50 3.56 7.35 0.99
N ASN A 51 3.99 7.75 -0.21
CA ASN A 51 4.96 7.07 -1.06
C ASN A 51 6.11 8.05 -1.35
N PRO A 52 7.26 7.59 -1.89
CA PRO A 52 8.40 8.48 -2.17
C PRO A 52 8.12 9.66 -3.12
N HIS A 53 7.05 9.61 -3.91
CA HIS A 53 6.68 10.63 -4.89
C HIS A 53 5.19 11.00 -4.83
N GLU A 54 4.45 10.50 -3.84
CA GLU A 54 3.00 10.75 -3.75
C GLU A 54 2.53 10.86 -2.29
N ILE A 55 1.66 11.81 -2.03
CA ILE A 55 0.93 11.95 -0.76
C ILE A 55 -0.56 11.83 -1.07
N ILE A 56 -1.26 10.94 -0.37
CA ILE A 56 -2.71 10.76 -0.50
C ILE A 56 -3.35 11.15 0.83
N ILE A 57 -4.20 12.19 0.81
CA ILE A 57 -4.89 12.67 2.02
C ILE A 57 -6.40 12.61 1.78
N ASN A 58 -7.09 11.78 2.56
CA ASN A 58 -8.54 11.59 2.48
C ASN A 58 -9.05 11.36 1.02
N GLY A 59 -8.27 10.65 0.20
CA GLY A 59 -8.60 10.34 -1.21
C GLY A 59 -8.21 11.41 -2.23
N VAL A 60 -7.55 12.50 -1.83
CA VAL A 60 -6.93 13.47 -2.75
C VAL A 60 -5.46 13.11 -2.94
N TYR A 61 -5.04 12.99 -4.19
CA TYR A 61 -3.70 12.60 -4.59
C TYR A 61 -2.86 13.84 -4.89
N TYR A 62 -1.67 13.88 -4.30
CA TYR A 62 -0.65 14.90 -4.54
C TYR A 62 0.59 14.18 -5.06
N THR A 63 0.69 14.07 -6.38
CA THR A 63 1.72 13.30 -7.08
C THR A 63 2.81 14.24 -7.56
N LEU A 64 4.06 13.95 -7.21
CA LEU A 64 5.26 14.62 -7.72
C LEU A 64 5.98 13.73 -8.71
N GLY A 65 6.53 14.32 -9.77
CA GLY A 65 7.38 13.58 -10.71
C GLY A 65 8.16 14.51 -11.63
N VAL A 66 9.14 13.94 -12.32
CA VAL A 66 10.00 14.68 -13.25
C VAL A 66 9.46 14.52 -14.66
N ILE A 67 9.02 15.62 -15.27
CA ILE A 67 8.55 15.68 -16.65
C ILE A 67 9.65 16.18 -17.58
N GLN A 68 9.58 15.80 -18.85
CA GLN A 68 10.53 16.22 -19.89
C GLN A 68 9.84 17.07 -20.94
N ILE A 69 10.24 18.34 -21.09
CA ILE A 69 9.69 19.23 -22.11
C ILE A 69 10.78 19.51 -23.15
N TYR A 70 10.52 19.15 -24.42
CA TYR A 70 11.44 19.35 -25.52
C TYR A 70 11.48 20.82 -25.93
N ASN A 71 12.69 21.36 -26.12
CA ASN A 71 12.90 22.81 -26.26
C ASN A 71 12.51 23.36 -27.63
N ASN A 72 12.76 22.59 -28.70
CA ASN A 72 12.63 23.06 -30.09
C ASN A 72 11.78 22.13 -30.98
N ASP A 73 11.41 20.95 -30.50
CA ASP A 73 10.67 19.93 -31.24
C ASP A 73 9.35 19.58 -30.53
N GLU A 74 8.38 19.04 -31.28
CA GLU A 74 7.19 18.44 -30.70
C GLU A 74 7.61 17.31 -29.75
N THR A 75 7.25 17.43 -28.46
CA THR A 75 7.57 16.39 -27.47
C THR A 75 7.00 15.04 -27.94
N PRO A 76 7.80 13.96 -27.98
CA PRO A 76 7.34 12.66 -28.44
C PRO A 76 6.04 12.22 -27.74
N LYS A 77 5.16 11.55 -28.46
CA LYS A 77 3.82 11.18 -27.98
C LYS A 77 3.87 10.42 -26.65
N CYS A 78 4.72 9.41 -26.53
CA CYS A 78 4.91 8.64 -25.29
C CYS A 78 5.37 9.53 -24.12
N ILE A 79 6.29 10.48 -24.35
CA ILE A 79 6.75 11.42 -23.32
C ILE A 79 5.63 12.39 -22.92
N ARG A 80 4.80 12.84 -23.87
CA ARG A 80 3.62 13.68 -23.54
C ARG A 80 2.59 12.94 -22.71
N GLU A 81 2.33 11.68 -23.03
CA GLU A 81 1.43 10.82 -22.26
C GLU A 81 1.99 10.60 -20.84
N MET A 82 3.27 10.25 -20.72
CA MET A 82 3.97 10.14 -19.44
C MET A 82 3.92 11.45 -18.63
N ASN A 83 4.18 12.60 -19.25
CA ASN A 83 4.09 13.91 -18.60
C ASN A 83 2.67 14.27 -18.13
N ARG A 84 1.63 13.76 -18.79
CA ARG A 84 0.22 13.95 -18.37
C ARG A 84 -0.13 13.09 -17.15
N GLU A 85 0.59 11.98 -16.97
CA GLU A 85 0.41 11.02 -15.88
C GLU A 85 1.27 11.33 -14.65
N GLY A 86 2.13 12.36 -14.71
CA GLY A 86 2.97 12.81 -13.59
C GLY A 86 4.47 12.74 -13.86
N GLY A 87 4.88 12.19 -15.01
CA GLY A 87 6.29 12.05 -15.36
C GLY A 87 6.96 10.88 -14.64
N LEU A 88 8.26 10.99 -14.45
CA LEU A 88 9.10 9.97 -13.83
C LEU A 88 9.01 10.07 -12.29
N PRO A 89 8.72 8.97 -11.57
CA PRO A 89 8.55 8.98 -10.12
C PRO A 89 9.88 8.86 -9.33
N TYR A 90 11.00 9.20 -9.97
CA TYR A 90 12.34 9.11 -9.41
C TYR A 90 13.23 10.23 -9.96
N ASP A 91 14.29 10.54 -9.22
CA ASP A 91 15.27 11.54 -9.63
C ASP A 91 16.04 11.05 -10.85
N VAL A 92 16.33 11.98 -11.76
CA VAL A 92 17.10 11.73 -12.97
C VAL A 92 18.29 12.65 -13.09
N ASP A 93 19.28 12.19 -13.85
CA ASP A 93 20.44 12.96 -14.27
C ASP A 93 20.08 13.93 -15.43
N GLN A 94 21.10 14.55 -16.02
CA GLN A 94 20.89 15.54 -17.08
C GLN A 94 20.39 14.88 -18.38
N TYR A 95 20.65 13.60 -18.58
CA TYR A 95 20.21 12.82 -19.74
C TYR A 95 18.86 12.14 -19.50
N GLY A 96 18.25 12.27 -18.32
CA GLY A 96 17.00 11.59 -17.99
C GLY A 96 17.17 10.14 -17.52
N LEU A 97 18.38 9.72 -17.18
CA LEU A 97 18.68 8.44 -16.56
C LEU A 97 18.44 8.49 -15.06
N ARG A 98 17.95 7.40 -14.48
CA ARG A 98 17.58 7.29 -13.07
C ARG A 98 18.81 7.42 -12.16
N ASN A 99 18.72 8.25 -11.12
CA ASN A 99 19.85 8.64 -10.26
C ASN A 99 19.75 8.12 -8.81
N ASP A 100 18.68 7.41 -8.43
CA ASP A 100 18.31 7.18 -7.02
C ASP A 100 18.92 5.93 -6.36
N LEU A 101 19.76 5.14 -7.03
CA LEU A 101 20.48 4.00 -6.40
C LEU A 101 21.86 3.77 -7.03
N ILE A 102 22.89 4.35 -6.43
CA ILE A 102 24.30 4.01 -6.65
C ILE A 102 24.55 2.58 -6.11
N THR A 103 24.31 1.59 -6.94
CA THR A 103 25.31 0.52 -7.14
C THR A 103 25.83 0.72 -8.56
N GLU A 104 26.89 1.53 -8.66
CA GLU A 104 27.42 2.13 -9.89
C GLU A 104 27.75 1.13 -11.01
N ASN A 105 27.89 -0.17 -10.74
CA ASN A 105 28.22 -1.16 -11.77
C ASN A 105 27.04 -2.02 -12.24
N THR A 106 26.11 -2.41 -11.34
CA THR A 106 25.00 -3.30 -11.70
C THR A 106 23.89 -2.57 -12.45
N HIS A 107 23.56 -1.34 -12.04
CA HIS A 107 22.49 -0.58 -12.71
C HIS A 107 22.92 -0.08 -14.09
N TYR A 108 24.18 0.33 -14.24
CA TYR A 108 24.73 0.83 -15.49
C TYR A 108 24.66 -0.27 -16.57
N GLU A 109 25.20 -1.47 -16.28
CA GLU A 109 25.09 -2.62 -17.18
C GLU A 109 23.64 -2.96 -17.53
N ASP A 110 22.73 -2.96 -16.56
CA ASP A 110 21.31 -3.24 -16.81
C ASP A 110 20.64 -2.22 -17.74
N VAL A 111 20.96 -0.93 -17.61
CA VAL A 111 20.43 0.14 -18.47
C VAL A 111 20.97 0.01 -19.90
N PHE A 112 22.26 -0.25 -20.06
CA PHE A 112 22.85 -0.46 -21.40
C PHE A 112 22.38 -1.76 -22.06
N LEU A 113 22.19 -2.82 -21.28
CA LEU A 113 21.61 -4.08 -21.75
C LEU A 113 20.16 -3.87 -22.18
N ALA A 114 19.37 -3.12 -21.38
CA ALA A 114 17.99 -2.77 -21.74
C ALA A 114 17.93 -1.93 -23.02
N ALA A 115 18.80 -0.93 -23.18
CA ALA A 115 18.90 -0.14 -24.41
C ALA A 115 19.26 -1.01 -25.62
N SER A 116 20.20 -1.95 -25.47
CA SER A 116 20.58 -2.87 -26.55
C SER A 116 19.43 -3.82 -26.93
N ARG A 117 18.69 -4.35 -25.94
CA ARG A 117 17.47 -5.16 -26.18
C ARG A 117 16.41 -4.35 -26.91
N ASN A 118 16.16 -3.12 -26.49
CA ASN A 118 15.22 -2.22 -27.14
C ASN A 118 15.64 -1.91 -28.58
N GLN A 119 16.94 -1.73 -28.85
CA GLN A 119 17.46 -1.51 -30.20
C GLN A 119 17.22 -2.73 -31.10
N ASN A 120 17.50 -3.94 -30.61
CA ASN A 120 17.19 -5.16 -31.35
C ASN A 120 15.69 -5.26 -31.63
N HIS A 121 14.85 -4.87 -30.66
CA HIS A 121 13.41 -4.86 -30.84
C HIS A 121 12.96 -3.84 -31.89
N ILE A 122 13.54 -2.63 -31.92
CA ILE A 122 13.32 -1.65 -32.98
C ILE A 122 13.65 -2.25 -34.34
N ASN A 123 14.81 -2.89 -34.49
CA ASN A 123 15.21 -3.49 -35.77
C ASN A 123 14.17 -4.52 -36.25
N THR A 124 13.68 -5.39 -35.35
CA THR A 124 12.60 -6.35 -35.67
C THR A 124 11.28 -5.67 -36.05
N LEU A 125 10.91 -4.57 -35.37
CA LEU A 125 9.70 -3.82 -35.69
C LEU A 125 9.81 -3.09 -37.04
N GLU A 126 11.00 -2.57 -37.37
CA GLU A 126 11.29 -1.93 -38.66
C GLU A 126 11.22 -2.94 -39.81
N GLU A 127 11.79 -4.14 -39.64
CA GLU A 127 11.64 -5.25 -40.60
C GLU A 127 10.17 -5.61 -40.85
N ARG A 128 9.40 -5.81 -39.76
CA ARG A 128 7.97 -6.11 -39.85
C ARG A 128 7.18 -4.98 -40.51
N ARG A 129 7.54 -3.73 -40.22
CA ARG A 129 6.93 -2.55 -40.84
C ARG A 129 7.16 -2.54 -42.35
N ASP A 130 8.38 -2.87 -42.79
CA ASP A 130 8.71 -2.99 -44.21
C ASP A 130 7.98 -4.16 -44.88
N GLU A 131 7.82 -5.30 -44.21
CA GLU A 131 7.00 -6.41 -44.73
C GLU A 131 5.54 -5.98 -44.96
N ILE A 132 4.92 -5.31 -43.99
CA ILE A 132 3.54 -4.80 -44.07
C ILE A 132 3.40 -3.76 -45.18
N LYS A 133 4.45 -2.94 -45.38
CA LYS A 133 4.52 -1.95 -46.45
C LYS A 133 4.35 -2.58 -47.84
N TYR A 134 4.84 -3.80 -48.05
CA TYR A 134 4.76 -4.47 -49.35
C TYR A 134 3.63 -5.52 -49.46
N ARG A 135 3.21 -6.15 -48.35
CA ARG A 135 2.21 -7.25 -48.37
C ARG A 135 0.76 -6.84 -48.12
N CYS A 136 0.47 -5.75 -47.41
CA CYS A 136 -0.90 -5.45 -46.94
C CYS A 136 -1.64 -4.40 -47.80
N PRO A 137 -2.88 -4.66 -48.23
CA PRO A 137 -3.71 -3.66 -48.91
C PRO A 137 -4.24 -2.56 -47.95
N LEU A 138 -4.57 -1.39 -48.50
CA LEU A 138 -5.26 -0.31 -47.77
C LEU A 138 -6.72 -0.72 -47.51
N PRO A 139 -7.34 -0.38 -46.36
CA PRO A 139 -6.93 0.58 -45.31
C PRO A 139 -6.18 -0.04 -44.12
N ARG A 140 -6.15 -1.37 -44.00
CA ARG A 140 -5.55 -2.12 -42.88
C ARG A 140 -4.07 -1.79 -42.68
N ARG A 141 -3.33 -1.62 -43.78
CA ARG A 141 -1.91 -1.22 -43.77
C ARG A 141 -1.65 0.08 -42.99
N ARG A 142 -2.51 1.10 -43.07
CA ARG A 142 -2.29 2.38 -42.37
C ARG A 142 -2.37 2.22 -40.86
N LEU A 143 -3.35 1.48 -40.37
CA LEU A 143 -3.56 1.26 -38.94
C LEU A 143 -2.42 0.43 -38.34
N GLU A 144 -2.02 -0.65 -39.03
CA GLU A 144 -0.94 -1.52 -38.55
C GLU A 144 0.43 -0.82 -38.58
N MET A 145 0.71 -0.03 -39.63
CA MET A 145 1.96 0.75 -39.70
C MET A 145 2.01 1.83 -38.62
N ALA A 146 0.91 2.56 -38.38
CA ALA A 146 0.86 3.59 -37.34
C ALA A 146 1.09 3.00 -35.94
N ALA A 147 0.52 1.81 -35.65
CA ALA A 147 0.74 1.13 -34.38
C ALA A 147 2.19 0.64 -34.18
N LEU A 148 2.88 0.27 -35.26
CA LEU A 148 4.31 -0.07 -35.23
C LEU A 148 5.18 1.17 -35.06
N ASP A 149 4.86 2.26 -35.78
CA ASP A 149 5.57 3.54 -35.64
C ASP A 149 5.48 4.06 -34.19
N ASP A 150 4.29 4.01 -33.57
CA ASP A 150 4.10 4.36 -32.15
C ASP A 150 4.99 3.51 -31.20
N GLN A 151 5.13 2.20 -31.46
CA GLN A 151 6.00 1.32 -30.66
C GLN A 151 7.48 1.62 -30.86
N ILE A 152 7.90 1.86 -32.10
CA ILE A 152 9.28 2.21 -32.44
C ILE A 152 9.66 3.52 -31.75
N ASP A 153 8.79 4.53 -31.80
CA ASP A 153 9.04 5.84 -31.18
C ASP A 153 9.08 5.77 -29.65
N ASP A 154 8.28 4.90 -29.02
CA ASP A 154 8.37 4.63 -27.58
C ASP A 154 9.73 4.03 -27.19
N LEU A 155 10.18 3.00 -27.93
CA LEU A 155 11.48 2.37 -27.68
C LEU A 155 12.64 3.34 -27.93
N ARG A 156 12.58 4.14 -29.00
CA ARG A 156 13.58 5.18 -29.28
C ARG A 156 13.65 6.20 -28.15
N SER A 157 12.51 6.60 -27.59
CA SER A 157 12.46 7.53 -26.47
C SER A 157 13.11 6.96 -25.20
N LYS A 158 13.05 5.64 -24.99
CA LYS A 158 13.73 4.94 -23.89
C LYS A 158 15.23 4.77 -24.10
N ILE A 159 15.68 4.63 -25.35
CA ILE A 159 17.11 4.49 -25.70
C ILE A 159 17.83 5.86 -25.70
N ARG A 160 17.11 6.93 -26.05
CA ARG A 160 17.68 8.27 -26.27
C ARG A 160 18.52 8.82 -25.10
N PRO A 161 18.11 8.70 -23.82
CA PRO A 161 18.96 9.07 -22.67
C PRO A 161 20.37 8.45 -22.73
N VAL A 162 20.43 7.16 -23.02
CA VAL A 162 21.66 6.36 -23.07
C VAL A 162 22.57 6.79 -24.23
N GLU A 163 21.97 7.13 -25.38
CA GLU A 163 22.72 7.64 -26.53
C GLU A 163 23.30 9.03 -26.28
N LEU A 164 22.53 9.91 -25.63
CA LEU A 164 22.97 11.26 -25.28
C LEU A 164 24.15 11.20 -24.31
N GLU A 165 24.07 10.34 -23.30
CA GLU A 165 25.15 10.10 -22.35
C GLU A 165 26.41 9.57 -23.05
N ARG A 166 26.28 8.51 -23.86
CA ARG A 166 27.41 7.93 -24.61
C ARG A 166 28.11 8.92 -25.53
N LYS A 167 27.33 9.79 -26.19
CA LYS A 167 27.86 10.79 -27.12
C LYS A 167 28.24 12.10 -26.43
N ASN A 168 28.04 12.19 -25.10
CA ASN A 168 28.21 13.41 -24.31
C ASN A 168 27.50 14.63 -24.95
N MET A 169 26.28 14.40 -25.44
CA MET A 169 25.49 15.38 -26.18
C MET A 169 24.49 16.08 -25.28
N ARG A 170 24.39 17.40 -25.42
CA ARG A 170 23.38 18.18 -24.68
C ARG A 170 21.96 17.67 -25.00
N PRO A 171 21.14 17.34 -23.99
CA PRO A 171 19.77 16.90 -24.20
C PRO A 171 18.92 17.96 -24.92
N PRO A 172 18.00 17.54 -25.80
CA PRO A 172 17.08 18.44 -26.50
C PRO A 172 15.86 18.86 -25.66
N TYR A 173 15.84 18.50 -24.38
CA TYR A 173 14.76 18.77 -23.45
C TYR A 173 15.27 19.34 -22.14
N THR A 174 14.35 19.93 -21.39
CA THR A 174 14.55 20.39 -20.02
C THR A 174 13.61 19.64 -19.09
N HIS A 175 14.15 19.22 -17.96
CA HIS A 175 13.38 18.57 -16.90
C HIS A 175 12.67 19.60 -16.04
N TYR A 176 11.44 19.29 -15.66
CA TYR A 176 10.67 20.05 -14.68
C TYR A 176 10.13 19.10 -13.63
N LEU A 177 10.09 19.58 -12.39
CA LEU A 177 9.38 18.92 -11.33
C LEU A 177 7.91 19.33 -11.42
N GLN A 178 7.02 18.36 -11.61
CA GLN A 178 5.58 18.59 -11.72
C GLN A 178 4.87 18.07 -10.46
N LEU A 179 3.97 18.89 -9.92
CA LEU A 179 2.94 18.51 -8.94
C LEU A 179 1.59 18.37 -9.64
N ILE A 180 0.98 17.20 -9.52
CA ILE A 180 -0.41 16.94 -9.89
C ILE A 180 -1.23 16.83 -8.60
N ILE A 181 -2.30 17.62 -8.51
CA ILE A 181 -3.32 17.45 -7.46
C ILE A 181 -4.56 16.87 -8.13
N SER A 182 -4.88 15.62 -7.83
CA SER A 182 -6.00 14.89 -8.40
C SER A 182 -7.05 14.58 -7.34
N SER A 183 -8.30 14.89 -7.64
CA SER A 183 -9.47 14.59 -6.81
C SER A 183 -10.65 14.21 -7.70
N GLU A 184 -11.77 13.78 -7.09
CA GLU A 184 -13.03 13.56 -7.81
C GLU A 184 -13.51 14.78 -8.62
N ARG A 185 -13.08 15.99 -8.23
CA ARG A 185 -13.45 17.26 -8.89
C ARG A 185 -12.59 17.58 -10.12
N GLY A 186 -11.54 16.82 -10.37
CA GLY A 186 -10.58 17.03 -11.46
C GLY A 186 -9.13 17.13 -11.01
N LYS A 187 -8.27 17.51 -11.95
CA LYS A 187 -6.82 17.62 -11.79
C LYS A 187 -6.34 19.06 -11.92
N SER A 188 -5.34 19.44 -11.14
CA SER A 188 -4.56 20.67 -11.34
C SER A 188 -3.08 20.38 -11.41
N TYR A 189 -2.34 21.19 -12.16
CA TYR A 189 -0.93 20.99 -12.47
C TYR A 189 -0.13 22.23 -12.08
N GLU A 190 1.00 22.02 -11.41
CA GLU A 190 2.02 23.03 -11.12
C GLU A 190 3.38 22.43 -11.47
N TRP A 191 4.32 23.22 -11.97
CA TRP A 191 5.67 22.74 -12.20
C TRP A 191 6.72 23.82 -12.04
N VAL A 192 7.92 23.40 -11.68
CA VAL A 192 9.11 24.24 -11.52
C VAL A 192 10.29 23.59 -12.22
N VAL A 193 11.29 24.39 -12.62
CA VAL A 193 12.50 23.86 -13.24
C VAL A 193 13.17 22.87 -12.29
N TYR A 194 13.49 21.67 -12.78
CA TYR A 194 14.17 20.65 -12.01
C TYR A 194 15.69 20.88 -12.06
N ASN A 195 16.34 20.84 -10.90
CA ASN A 195 17.79 20.78 -10.79
C ASN A 195 18.18 19.67 -9.81
N GLN A 196 19.22 18.91 -10.16
CA GLN A 196 19.61 17.71 -9.41
C GLN A 196 20.17 18.03 -8.02
N HIS A 197 20.72 19.24 -7.84
CA HIS A 197 21.33 19.66 -6.58
C HIS A 197 20.31 20.26 -5.60
N ASP A 198 19.33 21.07 -6.06
CA ASP A 198 18.41 21.80 -5.17
C ASP A 198 16.95 21.30 -5.20
N ALA A 199 16.55 20.54 -6.22
CA ALA A 199 15.16 20.18 -6.49
C ALA A 199 14.99 18.68 -6.79
N SER A 200 15.62 17.83 -5.98
CA SER A 200 15.32 16.40 -6.00
C SER A 200 13.88 16.13 -5.56
N LEU A 201 13.28 15.03 -6.03
CA LEU A 201 11.93 14.60 -5.65
C LEU A 201 11.80 14.46 -4.14
N ARG A 202 12.84 13.95 -3.48
CA ARG A 202 12.87 13.88 -2.01
C ARG A 202 12.72 15.26 -1.37
N LYS A 203 13.53 16.24 -1.77
CA LYS A 203 13.46 17.61 -1.24
C LYS A 203 12.12 18.27 -1.55
N ALA A 204 11.58 18.02 -2.74
CA ALA A 204 10.27 18.51 -3.14
C ALA A 204 9.14 17.91 -2.29
N MET A 205 9.21 16.61 -1.98
CA MET A 205 8.27 15.94 -1.09
C MET A 205 8.37 16.48 0.34
N GLU A 206 9.58 16.68 0.86
CA GLU A 206 9.84 17.32 2.15
C GLU A 206 9.20 18.72 2.19
N TYR A 207 9.48 19.55 1.19
CA TYR A 207 8.92 20.89 1.06
C TYR A 207 7.39 20.87 0.94
N LEU A 208 6.83 19.95 0.15
CA LEU A 208 5.38 19.84 -0.04
C LEU A 208 4.69 19.45 1.26
N PHE A 209 5.21 18.46 1.97
CA PHE A 209 4.68 18.02 3.26
C PHE A 209 4.77 19.12 4.31
N GLU A 210 5.92 19.81 4.39
CA GLU A 210 6.07 20.99 5.25
C GLU A 210 5.12 22.12 4.84
N LYS A 211 4.87 22.34 3.55
CA LYS A 211 3.92 23.36 3.10
C LYS A 211 2.48 23.02 3.47
N MET A 212 2.12 21.74 3.39
CA MET A 212 0.81 21.20 3.73
C MET A 212 0.49 21.27 5.21
N ILE A 213 1.43 20.87 6.06
CA ILE A 213 1.25 20.73 7.51
C ILE A 213 1.83 21.93 8.27
N GLY A 214 2.94 22.50 7.82
CA GLY A 214 3.66 23.56 8.52
C GLY A 214 4.12 23.10 9.90
N ARG A 215 4.10 24.01 10.86
CA ARG A 215 4.43 23.72 12.27
C ARG A 215 3.23 23.24 13.09
N ARG A 216 2.14 22.83 12.43
CA ARG A 216 0.90 22.44 13.10
C ARG A 216 0.99 21.01 13.59
N LYS A 217 0.27 20.73 14.67
CA LYS A 217 0.09 19.36 15.17
C LYS A 217 -0.96 18.63 14.34
N LEU A 218 -0.72 17.34 14.16
CA LEU A 218 -1.45 16.49 13.24
C LEU A 218 -2.01 15.28 13.98
N TYR A 219 -3.33 15.13 13.98
CA TYR A 219 -4.01 13.90 14.38
C TYR A 219 -4.27 13.07 13.12
N ILE A 220 -3.78 11.84 13.10
CA ILE A 220 -3.97 10.91 11.99
C ILE A 220 -4.74 9.71 12.53
N ARG A 221 -5.88 9.40 11.91
CA ARG A 221 -6.64 8.19 12.25
C ARG A 221 -6.01 6.95 11.63
N GLU A 222 -5.74 6.98 10.33
CA GLU A 222 -5.15 5.87 9.57
C GLU A 222 -3.90 6.35 8.82
N LEU A 223 -2.77 5.68 9.07
CA LEU A 223 -1.48 5.95 8.42
C LEU A 223 -1.04 4.73 7.61
N ILE A 224 -0.72 4.94 6.34
CA ILE A 224 -0.25 3.91 5.40
C ILE A 224 1.04 4.37 4.73
N PRO A 225 2.22 4.08 5.32
CA PRO A 225 3.50 4.26 4.65
C PRO A 225 3.68 3.20 3.57
N VAL A 226 3.69 3.60 2.29
CA VAL A 226 3.99 2.69 1.17
C VAL A 226 5.43 2.92 0.72
N PHE A 227 6.27 1.90 0.89
CA PHE A 227 7.72 1.97 0.71
C PHE A 227 8.41 2.97 1.66
N ASN A 228 9.70 2.72 1.93
CA ASN A 228 10.54 3.56 2.79
C ASN A 228 9.88 4.05 4.10
N VAL A 229 9.29 3.12 4.87
CA VAL A 229 8.51 3.40 6.10
C VAL A 229 9.24 4.34 7.07
N ARG A 230 10.56 4.18 7.22
CA ARG A 230 11.39 5.04 8.07
C ARG A 230 11.30 6.51 7.69
N GLN A 231 11.39 6.82 6.40
CA GLN A 231 11.29 8.20 5.90
C GLN A 231 9.92 8.80 6.17
N VAL A 232 8.84 8.03 5.97
CA VAL A 232 7.47 8.49 6.29
C VAL A 232 7.34 8.77 7.79
N PHE A 233 7.89 7.89 8.63
CA PHE A 233 7.93 8.10 10.07
C PHE A 233 8.71 9.35 10.45
N ASP A 234 9.85 9.62 9.81
CA ASP A 234 10.63 10.84 10.07
C ASP A 234 9.85 12.13 9.72
N TYR A 235 9.00 12.11 8.68
CA TYR A 235 8.11 13.23 8.37
C TYR A 235 6.98 13.40 9.38
N VAL A 236 6.37 12.30 9.81
CA VAL A 236 5.16 12.33 10.65
C VAL A 236 5.49 12.53 12.13
N ARG A 237 6.58 11.91 12.63
CA ARG A 237 6.96 11.89 14.07
C ARG A 237 6.95 13.28 14.73
N PRO A 238 7.54 14.33 14.13
CA PRO A 238 7.63 15.65 14.78
C PRO A 238 6.27 16.36 14.93
N VAL A 239 5.33 16.06 14.04
CA VAL A 239 4.03 16.74 13.94
C VAL A 239 2.88 15.91 14.52
N LEU A 240 3.03 14.60 14.65
CA LEU A 240 2.00 13.70 15.17
C LEU A 240 1.59 14.09 16.60
N GLN A 241 0.28 14.10 16.84
CA GLN A 241 -0.32 14.36 18.14
C GLN A 241 -1.26 13.22 18.51
N GLY A 242 -0.94 12.54 19.61
CA GLY A 242 -1.69 11.40 20.12
C GLY A 242 -1.36 10.09 19.40
N SER A 243 -2.19 9.08 19.66
CA SER A 243 -2.06 7.72 19.13
C SER A 243 -2.79 7.54 17.81
N LEU A 244 -2.19 6.75 16.90
CA LEU A 244 -2.84 6.32 15.66
C LEU A 244 -4.00 5.36 15.99
N THR A 245 -5.09 5.43 15.22
CA THR A 245 -6.14 4.40 15.33
C THR A 245 -5.73 3.15 14.58
N VAL A 246 -5.23 3.33 13.35
CA VAL A 246 -4.79 2.26 12.46
C VAL A 246 -3.44 2.64 11.84
N LEU A 247 -2.49 1.69 11.85
CA LEU A 247 -1.25 1.78 11.09
C LEU A 247 -1.13 0.55 10.20
N GLU A 248 -0.93 0.74 8.91
CA GLU A 248 -0.76 -0.35 7.95
C GLU A 248 0.68 -0.42 7.42
N ILE A 249 1.33 -1.58 7.50
CA ILE A 249 2.72 -1.80 7.07
C ILE A 249 2.87 -3.05 6.21
N ASP A 250 3.71 -3.00 5.18
CA ASP A 250 3.95 -4.12 4.23
C ASP A 250 5.30 -4.83 4.44
N ARG A 251 6.33 -4.12 4.91
CA ARG A 251 7.67 -4.69 5.12
C ARG A 251 8.30 -4.08 6.36
N MET A 252 8.63 -4.91 7.34
CA MET A 252 9.10 -4.41 8.62
C MET A 252 10.59 -4.09 8.58
N VAL A 253 10.95 -2.94 9.14
CA VAL A 253 12.33 -2.57 9.45
C VAL A 253 12.39 -2.18 10.93
N ALA A 254 12.43 -3.18 11.81
CA ALA A 254 12.47 -3.05 13.28
C ALA A 254 11.27 -2.32 13.92
N THR A 255 11.10 -2.52 15.23
CA THR A 255 10.07 -1.84 16.04
C THR A 255 10.40 -0.34 16.12
N ASP A 256 9.41 0.51 15.80
CA ASP A 256 9.49 1.97 15.93
C ASP A 256 8.44 2.43 16.93
N VAL A 257 8.73 3.48 17.69
CA VAL A 257 7.82 4.07 18.68
C VAL A 257 6.46 4.43 18.07
N ILE A 258 6.42 4.92 16.82
CA ILE A 258 5.16 5.22 16.12
C ILE A 258 4.29 3.96 15.99
N VAL A 259 4.91 2.80 15.75
CA VAL A 259 4.19 1.54 15.63
C VAL A 259 3.48 1.20 16.92
N GLU A 260 4.15 1.35 18.06
CA GLU A 260 3.58 1.08 19.39
C GLU A 260 2.42 2.01 19.74
N THR A 261 2.38 3.22 19.17
CA THR A 261 1.27 4.16 19.42
C THR A 261 -0.04 3.75 18.78
N ALA A 262 -0.03 2.85 17.77
CA ALA A 262 -1.22 2.48 17.04
C ALA A 262 -2.12 1.52 17.84
N ARG A 263 -3.43 1.78 17.86
CA ARG A 263 -4.38 0.84 18.51
C ARG A 263 -4.51 -0.46 17.72
N GLU A 264 -4.64 -0.33 16.40
CA GLU A 264 -4.70 -1.43 15.44
C GLU A 264 -3.51 -1.37 14.48
N LEU A 265 -2.78 -2.47 14.39
CA LEU A 265 -1.68 -2.66 13.45
C LEU A 265 -2.11 -3.63 12.35
N VAL A 266 -2.12 -3.17 11.11
CA VAL A 266 -2.38 -3.99 9.93
C VAL A 266 -1.05 -4.35 9.28
N ILE A 267 -0.81 -5.64 9.06
CA ILE A 267 0.45 -6.18 8.55
C ILE A 267 0.17 -6.92 7.24
N LYS A 268 0.70 -6.41 6.14
CA LYS A 268 0.62 -7.00 4.81
C LYS A 268 1.84 -7.86 4.50
N GLY A 269 1.64 -8.96 3.78
CA GLY A 269 2.73 -9.72 3.14
C GLY A 269 3.76 -10.42 4.07
N LEU A 270 3.75 -10.19 5.38
CA LEU A 270 4.72 -10.80 6.29
C LEU A 270 4.17 -12.01 7.01
N ALA A 271 4.90 -13.12 6.99
CA ALA A 271 4.50 -14.36 7.65
C ALA A 271 4.28 -14.18 9.16
N VAL A 272 3.08 -14.55 9.62
CA VAL A 272 2.62 -14.42 11.02
C VAL A 272 3.64 -14.88 12.06
N GLY A 273 4.32 -16.01 11.80
CA GLY A 273 5.30 -16.62 12.71
C GLY A 273 6.52 -15.76 13.04
N ILE A 274 6.92 -14.88 12.13
CA ILE A 274 8.11 -14.04 12.25
C ILE A 274 7.82 -12.79 13.10
N VAL A 275 6.55 -12.36 13.14
CA VAL A 275 6.17 -10.99 13.44
C VAL A 275 5.56 -10.88 14.84
N LEU A 276 4.75 -11.86 15.26
CA LEU A 276 3.96 -11.78 16.51
C LEU A 276 4.74 -11.45 17.79
N PRO A 277 5.95 -11.97 18.05
CA PRO A 277 6.67 -11.67 19.30
C PRO A 277 7.06 -10.19 19.47
N GLY A 278 7.05 -9.40 18.40
CA GLY A 278 7.60 -8.03 18.38
C GLY A 278 6.60 -6.90 18.67
N PHE A 279 5.29 -7.17 18.83
CA PHE A 279 4.28 -6.11 18.83
C PHE A 279 3.37 -6.10 20.07
N THR A 280 3.22 -4.89 20.61
CA THR A 280 2.45 -4.60 21.83
C THR A 280 1.08 -3.98 21.54
N ASN A 281 0.72 -3.75 20.28
CA ASN A 281 -0.56 -3.19 19.84
C ASN A 281 -1.77 -4.02 20.32
N GLN A 282 -2.88 -3.38 20.68
CA GLN A 282 -4.07 -4.06 21.19
C GLN A 282 -4.70 -4.97 20.12
N ARG A 283 -4.79 -4.47 18.88
CA ARG A 283 -5.26 -5.21 17.72
C ARG A 283 -4.14 -5.40 16.71
N ILE A 284 -3.99 -6.62 16.20
CA ILE A 284 -3.06 -6.94 15.11
C ILE A 284 -3.84 -7.72 14.05
N HIS A 285 -3.87 -7.20 12.83
CA HIS A 285 -4.57 -7.78 11.70
C HIS A 285 -3.59 -8.11 10.57
N PHE A 286 -3.58 -9.35 10.13
CA PHE A 286 -2.73 -9.83 9.04
C PHE A 286 -3.52 -9.85 7.74
N ARG A 287 -3.07 -9.09 6.75
CA ARG A 287 -3.67 -9.00 5.41
C ARG A 287 -2.72 -9.58 4.37
N GLU A 288 -3.28 -10.06 3.24
CA GLU A 288 -2.52 -10.46 2.05
C GLU A 288 -1.34 -11.42 2.36
N GLN A 289 -1.60 -12.41 3.21
CA GLN A 289 -0.58 -13.31 3.71
C GLN A 289 -0.16 -14.33 2.64
N TYR A 290 1.16 -14.56 2.49
CA TYR A 290 1.69 -15.59 1.57
C TYR A 290 1.43 -17.02 2.05
N ASN A 291 1.31 -17.20 3.37
CA ASN A 291 0.96 -18.46 4.00
C ASN A 291 -0.10 -18.19 5.08
N GLU A 292 -1.29 -18.72 4.89
CA GLU A 292 -2.41 -18.62 5.83
C GLU A 292 -2.18 -19.57 7.03
N ASN A 293 -1.08 -19.38 7.77
CA ASN A 293 -0.79 -20.22 8.95
C ASN A 293 -1.47 -19.65 10.20
N TYR A 294 -2.80 -19.74 10.23
CA TYR A 294 -3.66 -19.32 11.34
C TYR A 294 -3.39 -20.11 12.63
N SER A 295 -2.92 -21.36 12.52
CA SER A 295 -2.63 -22.23 13.68
C SER A 295 -1.69 -21.54 14.68
N PHE A 296 -0.72 -20.78 14.15
CA PHE A 296 0.25 -20.04 14.94
C PHE A 296 -0.38 -18.95 15.81
N LEU A 297 -1.49 -18.31 15.38
CA LEU A 297 -2.13 -17.24 16.17
C LEU A 297 -2.68 -17.78 17.49
N VAL A 298 -3.43 -18.88 17.42
CA VAL A 298 -4.05 -19.48 18.60
C VAL A 298 -2.99 -20.13 19.47
N ASP A 299 -2.01 -20.82 18.88
CA ASP A 299 -0.88 -21.40 19.61
C ASP A 299 -0.04 -20.34 20.33
N TYR A 300 0.19 -19.20 19.69
CA TYR A 300 0.86 -18.05 20.30
C TYR A 300 0.05 -17.53 21.49
N CYS A 301 -1.27 -17.34 21.32
CA CYS A 301 -2.17 -16.92 22.39
C CYS A 301 -2.19 -17.92 23.55
N LYS A 302 -2.12 -19.22 23.29
CA LYS A 302 -2.10 -20.26 24.34
C LYS A 302 -0.78 -20.25 25.12
N ARG A 303 0.36 -20.27 24.41
CA ARG A 303 1.69 -20.49 25.00
C ARG A 303 2.31 -19.26 25.67
N ARG A 304 1.88 -18.05 25.30
CA ARG A 304 2.44 -16.78 25.83
C ARG A 304 1.50 -16.09 26.79
N GLU A 305 2.05 -15.22 27.64
CA GLU A 305 1.28 -14.30 28.46
C GLU A 305 0.79 -13.14 27.60
N VAL A 306 -0.39 -13.33 27.02
CA VAL A 306 -1.11 -12.32 26.24
C VAL A 306 -2.19 -11.73 27.13
N GLY A 307 -2.17 -10.41 27.32
CA GLY A 307 -3.08 -9.70 28.21
C GLY A 307 -4.53 -9.62 27.69
N LEU A 308 -5.44 -9.30 28.61
CA LEU A 308 -6.87 -9.08 28.34
C LEU A 308 -7.10 -8.07 27.20
N GLY A 309 -8.04 -8.35 26.32
CA GLY A 309 -8.45 -7.45 25.24
C GLY A 309 -7.52 -7.43 24.03
N LYS A 310 -6.47 -8.27 24.03
CA LYS A 310 -5.65 -8.52 22.84
C LYS A 310 -6.44 -9.25 21.77
N HIS A 311 -6.30 -8.80 20.53
CA HIS A 311 -7.08 -9.32 19.41
C HIS A 311 -6.21 -9.48 18.17
N TYR A 312 -6.02 -10.72 17.75
CA TYR A 312 -5.36 -11.09 16.52
C TYR A 312 -6.39 -11.46 15.46
N SER A 313 -6.10 -11.14 14.22
CA SER A 313 -6.94 -11.56 13.10
C SER A 313 -6.14 -11.74 11.82
N ILE A 314 -6.62 -12.60 10.93
CA ILE A 314 -5.99 -12.87 9.62
C ILE A 314 -7.05 -12.92 8.53
N GLU A 315 -6.81 -12.19 7.46
CA GLU A 315 -7.65 -12.18 6.25
C GLU A 315 -7.37 -13.44 5.41
N MET A 316 -8.44 -14.10 5.00
CA MET A 316 -8.46 -15.32 4.20
C MET A 316 -9.33 -15.09 2.97
N LYS A 317 -8.82 -15.51 1.80
CA LYS A 317 -9.46 -15.18 0.52
C LYS A 317 -10.69 -16.00 0.21
N THR A 318 -10.75 -17.22 0.74
CA THR A 318 -11.83 -18.17 0.40
C THR A 318 -12.60 -18.58 1.64
N LYS A 319 -13.91 -18.83 1.45
CA LYS A 319 -14.79 -19.35 2.50
C LYS A 319 -14.29 -20.70 3.00
N ARG A 320 -13.82 -21.53 2.07
CA ARG A 320 -13.34 -22.89 2.32
C ARG A 320 -12.15 -22.87 3.28
N SER A 321 -11.10 -22.11 2.94
CA SER A 321 -9.89 -22.01 3.77
C SER A 321 -10.23 -21.50 5.18
N ALA A 322 -11.12 -20.50 5.28
CA ALA A 322 -11.55 -19.98 6.57
C ALA A 322 -12.32 -21.02 7.41
N ILE A 323 -13.19 -21.81 6.79
CA ILE A 323 -13.91 -22.88 7.49
C ILE A 323 -12.96 -24.00 7.90
N GLU A 324 -12.12 -24.49 6.99
CA GLU A 324 -11.13 -25.55 7.28
C GLU A 324 -10.25 -25.12 8.47
N ALA A 325 -9.79 -23.87 8.48
CA ALA A 325 -9.03 -23.29 9.57
C ALA A 325 -9.76 -23.25 10.92
N PHE A 326 -11.04 -22.89 10.88
CA PHE A 326 -11.88 -22.81 12.07
C PHE A 326 -12.23 -24.20 12.60
N GLU A 327 -12.42 -25.17 11.72
CA GLU A 327 -12.81 -26.54 12.05
C GLU A 327 -11.73 -27.32 12.80
N GLU A 328 -10.44 -27.01 12.59
CA GLU A 328 -9.32 -27.62 13.34
C GLU A 328 -9.45 -27.50 14.86
N TYR A 329 -10.20 -26.51 15.35
CA TYR A 329 -10.37 -26.27 16.78
C TYR A 329 -11.57 -27.01 17.41
N PHE A 330 -12.39 -27.71 16.62
CA PHE A 330 -13.54 -28.48 17.10
C PHE A 330 -13.16 -29.85 17.68
N ASP A 331 -11.91 -30.28 17.54
CA ASP A 331 -11.46 -31.60 17.98
C ASP A 331 -10.39 -31.52 19.10
N ILE A 332 -10.20 -30.33 19.68
CA ILE A 332 -9.26 -30.13 20.80
C ILE A 332 -9.89 -30.65 22.10
N LEU A 333 -9.08 -31.22 23.00
CA LEU A 333 -9.60 -31.88 24.22
C LEU A 333 -10.29 -30.93 25.22
N GLU A 334 -9.99 -29.62 25.18
CA GLU A 334 -10.49 -28.61 26.12
C GLU A 334 -10.96 -27.36 25.38
N TYR A 335 -12.17 -27.41 24.80
CA TYR A 335 -12.85 -26.25 24.23
C TYR A 335 -14.32 -26.17 24.66
N PHE A 336 -14.88 -24.97 24.58
CA PHE A 336 -16.31 -24.70 24.65
C PHE A 336 -16.79 -24.16 23.30
N ILE A 337 -17.97 -24.58 22.84
CA ILE A 337 -18.62 -23.96 21.68
C ILE A 337 -19.73 -23.08 22.21
N GLY A 338 -19.79 -21.86 21.72
CA GLY A 338 -20.85 -20.94 22.07
C GLY A 338 -21.03 -19.84 21.06
N ALA A 339 -21.63 -18.75 21.52
CA ALA A 339 -21.72 -17.52 20.77
C ALA A 339 -21.19 -16.36 21.60
N ILE A 340 -20.49 -15.45 20.94
CA ILE A 340 -20.07 -14.18 21.53
C ILE A 340 -20.90 -13.04 20.92
N PRO A 341 -20.95 -11.85 21.54
CA PRO A 341 -21.63 -10.70 20.96
C PRO A 341 -21.26 -10.42 19.49
N GLU A 342 -20.00 -10.64 19.12
CA GLU A 342 -19.49 -10.43 17.76
C GLU A 342 -20.01 -11.43 16.71
N THR A 343 -20.40 -12.65 17.11
CA THR A 343 -20.84 -13.69 16.16
C THR A 343 -22.35 -13.74 15.99
N ARG A 344 -23.12 -13.20 16.95
CA ARG A 344 -24.59 -13.25 16.94
C ARG A 344 -25.19 -12.56 15.72
N GLY A 345 -26.08 -13.29 15.03
CA GLY A 345 -26.77 -12.78 13.83
C GLY A 345 -25.88 -12.68 12.59
N THR A 346 -24.63 -13.15 12.66
CA THR A 346 -23.72 -13.18 11.51
C THR A 346 -23.85 -14.51 10.74
N PRO A 347 -23.31 -14.61 9.52
CA PRO A 347 -23.22 -15.89 8.79
C PRO A 347 -22.38 -16.96 9.49
N PHE A 348 -21.56 -16.59 10.47
CA PHE A 348 -20.70 -17.49 11.24
C PHE A 348 -21.00 -17.32 12.74
N PRO A 349 -22.10 -17.91 13.24
CA PRO A 349 -22.61 -17.61 14.57
C PRO A 349 -21.84 -18.28 15.72
N LEU A 350 -20.96 -19.24 15.43
CA LEU A 350 -20.24 -20.00 16.44
C LEU A 350 -18.90 -19.37 16.78
N CYS A 351 -18.54 -19.51 18.05
CA CYS A 351 -17.23 -19.23 18.62
C CYS A 351 -16.70 -20.51 19.28
N VAL A 352 -15.44 -20.83 19.02
CA VAL A 352 -14.70 -21.86 19.77
C VAL A 352 -13.87 -21.15 20.84
N THR A 353 -14.10 -21.50 22.10
CA THR A 353 -13.49 -20.85 23.24
C THR A 353 -12.53 -21.82 23.93
N LEU A 354 -11.28 -21.40 24.11
CA LEU A 354 -10.24 -22.21 24.72
C LEU A 354 -9.88 -21.60 26.08
N PRO A 355 -9.91 -22.37 27.19
CA PRO A 355 -9.58 -21.85 28.50
C PRO A 355 -8.12 -21.40 28.56
N LYS A 356 -7.86 -20.34 29.32
CA LYS A 356 -6.53 -19.78 29.56
C LYS A 356 -6.36 -19.50 31.05
N ARG A 357 -5.11 -19.45 31.53
CA ARG A 357 -4.80 -19.06 32.92
C ARG A 357 -5.29 -17.64 33.22
N ASN A 358 -5.44 -17.34 34.51
CA ASN A 358 -5.83 -16.04 35.06
C ASN A 358 -7.27 -15.62 34.72
N GLU A 359 -8.21 -16.56 34.73
CA GLU A 359 -9.63 -16.29 34.42
C GLU A 359 -9.82 -15.64 33.04
N LEU A 360 -9.01 -16.07 32.07
CA LEU A 360 -9.07 -15.62 30.69
C LEU A 360 -9.50 -16.77 29.79
N GLU A 361 -10.01 -16.41 28.62
CA GLU A 361 -10.32 -17.35 27.56
C GLU A 361 -9.87 -16.80 26.20
N ILE A 362 -9.60 -17.71 25.27
CA ILE A 362 -9.27 -17.37 23.88
C ILE A 362 -10.52 -17.68 23.05
N ASN A 363 -11.18 -16.64 22.54
CA ASN A 363 -12.32 -16.78 21.64
C ASN A 363 -11.82 -16.78 20.20
N VAL A 364 -12.08 -17.89 19.50
CA VAL A 364 -11.79 -18.09 18.09
C VAL A 364 -13.10 -18.04 17.31
N TYR A 365 -13.16 -17.22 16.26
CA TYR A 365 -14.37 -17.07 15.46
C TYR A 365 -14.06 -16.55 14.05
N LEU A 366 -15.05 -16.66 13.16
CA LEU A 366 -14.97 -16.16 11.79
C LEU A 366 -15.86 -14.93 11.58
N GLU A 367 -15.40 -14.01 10.74
CA GLU A 367 -16.17 -12.88 10.25
C GLU A 367 -16.23 -12.91 8.72
N LYS A 368 -17.37 -12.56 8.13
CA LYS A 368 -17.49 -12.29 6.69
C LYS A 368 -17.46 -10.80 6.46
N ALA A 369 -16.48 -10.33 5.69
CA ALA A 369 -16.32 -8.93 5.31
C ALA A 369 -16.26 -8.77 3.79
N LYS A 370 -16.04 -7.53 3.35
CA LYS A 370 -15.85 -7.18 1.93
C LYS A 370 -14.55 -6.42 1.75
N ASP A 371 -13.79 -6.79 0.73
CA ASP A 371 -12.61 -6.05 0.32
C ASP A 371 -12.99 -4.71 -0.37
N PRO A 372 -12.03 -3.82 -0.65
CA PRO A 372 -12.28 -2.58 -1.38
C PRO A 372 -12.86 -2.76 -2.80
N ARG A 373 -12.75 -3.98 -3.37
CA ARG A 373 -13.30 -4.35 -4.68
C ARG A 373 -14.68 -5.00 -4.55
N ASN A 374 -15.29 -4.93 -3.37
CA ASN A 374 -16.60 -5.49 -3.03
C ASN A 374 -16.66 -7.03 -3.14
N LYS A 375 -15.51 -7.72 -3.15
CA LYS A 375 -15.40 -9.17 -3.08
C LYS A 375 -15.55 -9.64 -1.63
N SER A 376 -16.15 -10.81 -1.43
CA SER A 376 -16.25 -11.39 -0.10
C SER A 376 -14.87 -11.85 0.37
N ILE A 377 -14.51 -11.43 1.59
CA ILE A 377 -13.33 -11.91 2.31
C ILE A 377 -13.77 -12.49 3.65
N TYR A 378 -12.94 -13.33 4.22
CA TYR A 378 -13.20 -14.03 5.47
C TYR A 378 -12.09 -13.69 6.45
N ILE A 379 -12.43 -13.38 7.68
CA ILE A 379 -11.44 -13.00 8.69
C ILE A 379 -11.52 -14.01 9.81
N PHE A 380 -10.40 -14.66 10.09
CA PHE A 380 -10.25 -15.53 11.24
C PHE A 380 -9.74 -14.70 12.41
N HIS A 381 -10.41 -14.80 13.56
CA HIS A 381 -10.10 -14.01 14.75
C HIS A 381 -9.66 -14.90 15.91
N ALA A 382 -8.73 -14.40 16.71
CA ALA A 382 -8.38 -14.93 18.04
C ALA A 382 -8.33 -13.75 19.02
N LYS A 383 -9.25 -13.72 19.98
CA LYS A 383 -9.41 -12.64 20.96
C LYS A 383 -9.24 -13.15 22.38
N ILE A 384 -8.51 -12.42 23.21
CA ILE A 384 -8.39 -12.69 24.64
C ILE A 384 -9.49 -11.93 25.39
N SER A 385 -10.31 -12.68 26.10
CA SER A 385 -11.49 -12.18 26.82
C SER A 385 -11.50 -12.69 28.26
N PRO A 386 -12.30 -12.08 29.16
CA PRO A 386 -12.48 -12.65 30.49
C PRO A 386 -13.25 -13.96 30.38
N GLN A 387 -13.04 -14.87 31.33
CA GLN A 387 -13.77 -16.13 31.42
C GLN A 387 -15.29 -15.88 31.49
N GLY A 388 -16.04 -16.63 30.70
CA GLY A 388 -17.51 -16.49 30.60
C GLY A 388 -17.97 -15.39 29.65
N TYR A 389 -17.06 -14.83 28.83
CA TYR A 389 -17.44 -13.92 27.76
C TYR A 389 -18.22 -14.63 26.65
N CYS A 390 -17.86 -15.88 26.37
CA CYS A 390 -18.62 -16.76 25.49
C CYS A 390 -19.83 -17.37 26.20
N ASP A 391 -21.01 -17.17 25.62
CA ASP A 391 -22.23 -17.85 26.05
C ASP A 391 -22.23 -19.27 25.46
N GLU A 392 -21.83 -20.25 26.27
CA GLU A 392 -21.71 -21.66 25.89
C GLU A 392 -23.06 -22.25 25.45
N ILE A 393 -23.04 -22.99 24.34
CA ILE A 393 -24.17 -23.80 23.90
C ILE A 393 -24.03 -25.16 24.57
N SER A 394 -24.76 -25.37 25.65
CA SER A 394 -24.75 -26.61 26.42
C SER A 394 -25.24 -27.84 25.64
N ASP A 395 -26.07 -27.62 24.63
CA ASP A 395 -26.61 -28.66 23.74
C ASP A 395 -25.66 -28.89 22.56
N LYS A 396 -24.91 -29.98 22.62
CA LYS A 396 -23.93 -30.36 21.59
C LYS A 396 -24.60 -30.65 20.24
N ASP A 397 -25.80 -31.24 20.22
CA ASP A 397 -26.49 -31.56 18.97
C ASP A 397 -26.90 -30.28 18.24
N ARG A 398 -27.37 -29.29 19.00
CA ARG A 398 -27.65 -27.95 18.47
C ARG A 398 -26.40 -27.26 17.92
N ALA A 399 -25.26 -27.37 18.61
CA ALA A 399 -24.00 -26.81 18.12
C ALA A 399 -23.55 -27.47 16.80
N ILE A 400 -23.71 -28.80 16.69
CA ILE A 400 -23.43 -29.56 15.47
C ILE A 400 -24.36 -29.15 14.33
N GLU A 401 -25.66 -28.99 14.60
CA GLU A 401 -26.64 -28.55 13.60
C GLU A 401 -26.29 -27.15 13.05
N ILE A 402 -25.97 -26.20 13.94
CA ILE A 402 -25.56 -24.85 13.55
C ILE A 402 -24.28 -24.92 12.70
N LYS A 403 -23.29 -25.74 13.11
CA LYS A 403 -22.05 -25.95 12.36
C LYS A 403 -22.36 -26.43 10.93
N GLN A 404 -23.13 -27.51 10.80
CA GLN A 404 -23.49 -28.12 9.52
C GLN A 404 -24.23 -27.16 8.58
N ASN A 405 -25.06 -26.28 9.13
CA ASN A 405 -25.84 -25.32 8.34
C ASN A 405 -25.03 -24.07 7.94
N ALA A 406 -24.35 -23.44 8.89
CA ALA A 406 -23.67 -22.16 8.68
C ALA A 406 -22.27 -22.31 8.04
N TYR A 407 -21.56 -23.37 8.37
CA TYR A 407 -20.17 -23.62 7.96
C TYR A 407 -20.08 -24.62 6.79
N ARG A 408 -21.15 -24.72 5.98
CA ARG A 408 -21.12 -25.54 4.76
C ARG A 408 -20.37 -24.85 3.62
N VAL A 409 -19.45 -25.56 2.99
CA VAL A 409 -18.83 -25.19 1.70
C VAL A 409 -19.74 -25.69 0.57
N LYS A 410 -20.24 -24.80 -0.28
CA LYS A 410 -21.05 -25.17 -1.46
C LYS A 410 -20.15 -25.30 -2.69
N ASP A 411 -20.58 -26.01 -3.74
CA ASP A 411 -19.79 -26.18 -4.98
C ASP A 411 -19.42 -24.85 -5.67
N ALA A 412 -20.24 -23.81 -5.48
CA ALA A 412 -19.95 -22.46 -5.95
C ALA A 412 -18.77 -21.80 -5.21
N ASP A 413 -18.48 -22.23 -3.98
CA ASP A 413 -17.34 -21.80 -3.16
C ASP A 413 -16.04 -22.54 -3.54
N ILE A 414 -16.12 -23.56 -4.41
CA ILE A 414 -14.98 -24.42 -4.82
C ILE A 414 -14.31 -23.93 -6.12
N ARG A 415 -15.02 -23.20 -7.00
CA ARG A 415 -14.43 -22.73 -8.27
C ARG A 415 -13.57 -21.48 -8.01
N PRO A 416 -12.22 -21.55 -8.16
CA PRO A 416 -11.41 -20.35 -8.09
C PRO A 416 -11.86 -19.40 -9.19
N SER A 417 -12.06 -18.14 -8.85
CA SER A 417 -12.35 -17.12 -9.85
C SER A 417 -11.14 -16.99 -10.78
N ARG A 418 -11.35 -16.52 -12.01
CA ARG A 418 -10.25 -16.29 -12.97
C ARG A 418 -9.17 -15.35 -12.41
N SER A 419 -9.52 -14.49 -11.45
CA SER A 419 -8.57 -13.66 -10.70
C SER A 419 -7.77 -14.41 -9.65
N ASP A 420 -8.33 -15.44 -9.02
CA ASP A 420 -7.63 -16.23 -7.99
C ASP A 420 -6.50 -17.06 -8.62
N LEU A 421 -6.72 -17.56 -9.83
CA LEU A 421 -5.70 -18.27 -10.64
C LEU A 421 -4.52 -17.37 -11.06
N ILE A 422 -4.74 -16.07 -11.22
CA ILE A 422 -3.69 -15.10 -11.57
C ILE A 422 -2.85 -14.78 -10.33
N ILE A 423 -3.50 -14.58 -9.18
CA ILE A 423 -2.83 -14.33 -7.89
C ILE A 423 -2.03 -15.56 -7.44
N GLU A 424 -2.50 -16.78 -7.72
CA GLU A 424 -1.76 -18.01 -7.42
C GLU A 424 -0.46 -18.11 -8.25
N ARG A 425 -0.48 -17.64 -9.51
CA ARG A 425 0.72 -17.52 -10.36
C ARG A 425 1.72 -16.49 -9.82
N GLU A 426 1.26 -15.31 -9.39
CA GLU A 426 2.12 -14.28 -8.80
C GLU A 426 2.64 -14.67 -7.41
N SER A 427 1.83 -15.36 -6.60
CA SER A 427 2.20 -15.93 -5.31
C SER A 427 3.28 -17.00 -5.45
N ASN A 428 3.20 -17.86 -6.48
CA ASN A 428 4.23 -18.86 -6.76
C ASN A 428 5.55 -18.22 -7.24
N PHE A 429 5.51 -17.15 -8.04
CA PHE A 429 6.72 -16.42 -8.43
C PHE A 429 7.40 -15.75 -7.23
N ASN A 430 6.61 -15.15 -6.34
CA ASN A 430 7.11 -14.52 -5.11
C ASN A 430 7.56 -15.53 -4.04
N LYS A 431 6.94 -16.73 -3.96
CA LYS A 431 7.41 -17.84 -3.11
C LYS A 431 8.84 -18.26 -3.48
N ILE A 432 9.17 -18.31 -4.77
CA ILE A 432 10.52 -18.64 -5.24
C ILE A 432 11.52 -17.55 -4.82
N MET A 433 11.16 -16.27 -5.01
CA MET A 433 11.99 -15.14 -4.58
C MET A 433 12.16 -15.06 -3.05
N PHE A 434 11.13 -15.40 -2.28
CA PHE A 434 11.19 -15.35 -0.81
C PHE A 434 11.99 -16.51 -0.23
N CYS A 435 11.93 -17.72 -0.81
CA CYS A 435 12.84 -18.81 -0.46
C CYS A 435 14.31 -18.40 -0.66
N CYS A 436 14.63 -17.62 -1.70
CA CYS A 436 15.98 -17.08 -1.87
C CYS A 436 16.34 -16.06 -0.77
N LEU A 437 15.40 -15.19 -0.36
CA LEU A 437 15.64 -14.17 0.68
C LEU A 437 15.72 -14.75 2.10
N THR A 438 14.94 -15.79 2.43
CA THR A 438 15.06 -16.50 3.73
C THR A 438 16.36 -17.27 3.85
N ILE A 439 16.84 -17.88 2.77
CA ILE A 439 18.19 -18.49 2.74
C ILE A 439 19.25 -17.41 3.02
N ILE A 440 19.14 -16.23 2.39
CA ILE A 440 20.08 -15.12 2.61
C ILE A 440 20.02 -14.59 4.06
N THR A 441 18.84 -14.43 4.66
CA THR A 441 18.73 -13.93 6.05
C THR A 441 19.17 -14.96 7.09
N ILE A 442 18.93 -16.26 6.86
CA ILE A 442 19.47 -17.32 7.73
C ILE A 442 21.00 -17.39 7.65
N PHE A 443 21.59 -17.17 6.47
CA PHE A 443 23.05 -17.09 6.32
C PHE A 443 23.65 -15.86 7.01
N ILE A 444 22.99 -14.70 6.96
CA ILE A 444 23.47 -13.47 7.62
C ILE A 444 23.37 -13.59 9.14
N ILE A 445 22.27 -14.13 9.68
CA ILE A 445 22.09 -14.28 11.13
C ILE A 445 22.94 -15.44 11.67
N GLY A 446 23.04 -16.55 10.93
CA GLY A 446 23.89 -17.69 11.30
C GLY A 446 25.39 -17.40 11.22
N GLY A 447 25.82 -16.55 10.28
CA GLY A 447 27.22 -16.14 10.15
C GLY A 447 27.71 -15.22 11.27
N VAL A 448 26.83 -14.40 11.85
CA VAL A 448 27.18 -13.52 12.99
C VAL A 448 27.34 -14.31 14.30
N CYS A 449 26.63 -15.44 14.45
CA CYS A 449 26.79 -16.32 15.61
C CYS A 449 28.09 -17.16 15.58
N TYR A 450 28.70 -17.38 14.40
CA TYR A 450 29.93 -18.18 14.28
C TYR A 450 31.22 -17.35 14.46
N TRP A 451 31.11 -16.04 14.64
CA TRP A 451 32.25 -15.14 14.92
C TRP A 451 32.31 -14.65 16.37
N LEU A 452 31.36 -15.06 17.22
CA LEU A 452 31.27 -14.68 18.63
C LEU A 452 31.29 -15.89 19.60
N LEU A 453 31.75 -17.05 19.12
CA LEU A 453 32.23 -18.20 19.90
C LEU A 453 33.69 -18.45 19.51
#